data_AF-A0AAJ1RAB0-F1
#
_entry.id   AF-A0AAJ1RAB0-F1
#
_cell.length_a   1.000
_cell.length_b   1.000
_cell.length_c   1.000
_cell.angle_alpha   90.00
_cell.angle_beta   90.00
_cell.angle_gamma   90.00
#
_symmetry.space_group_name_H-M   'P 1'
#
loop_
_entity.id
_entity.type
_entity.pdbx_description
1 polymer ?
#
loop_
_entity_poly.entity_id
_entity_poly.type
_entity_poly.pdbx_seq_one_letter_code
_entity_poly.pdbx_strand_id
1 'polypeptide(L)'
;FSENHNLQIIDLPGTYGLQTTSPDEEVTRNVLLGRLDYQSRPDVILAVADATNLRMSLRMLLELKQLALPMLVSLNLSDVARRRGLKIDIPKL
;
A
#
# COMPACT_ATOMS: atom_id res chain seq x y z
N PHE A 1 25.23 14.48 9.01
CA PHE A 1 24.42 13.59 9.86
C PHE A 1 23.96 12.41 9.01
N SER A 2 24.75 11.34 8.94
CA SER A 2 24.33 10.07 8.34
C SER A 2 23.99 9.13 9.48
N GLU A 3 22.79 9.24 10.04
CA GLU A 3 22.29 8.21 10.94
C GLU A 3 21.93 6.98 10.09
N ASN A 4 22.57 5.85 10.39
CA ASN A 4 22.17 4.54 9.87
C ASN A 4 20.78 4.22 10.42
N HIS A 5 19.74 4.53 9.65
CA HIS A 5 18.39 4.11 9.96
C HIS A 5 18.27 2.64 9.54
N ASN A 6 18.17 1.74 10.52
CA ASN A 6 17.80 0.35 10.25
C ASN A 6 16.34 0.32 9.78
N LEU A 7 16.14 0.17 8.47
CA LEU A 7 14.84 0.00 7.84
C LEU A 7 14.60 -1.50 7.58
N GLN A 8 13.50 -2.01 8.10
CA GLN A 8 13.00 -3.34 7.76
C GLN A 8 11.85 -3.19 6.77
N ILE A 9 11.96 -3.85 5.62
CA ILE A 9 10.89 -3.94 4.64
C ILE A 9 10.31 -5.34 4.71
N ILE A 10 9.00 -5.42 4.90
CA ILE A 10 8.22 -6.65 4.85
C ILE A 10 7.26 -6.55 3.67
N ASP A 11 7.38 -7.51 2.76
CA ASP A 11 6.43 -7.67 1.67
C ASP A 11 5.20 -8.42 2.18
N LEU A 12 4.03 -7.90 1.86
CA LEU A 12 2.76 -8.50 2.23
C LEU A 12 2.11 -9.11 0.99
N PRO A 13 1.38 -10.23 1.13
CA PRO A 13 0.60 -10.75 0.02
C PRO A 13 -0.27 -9.67 -0.64
N GLY A 14 -0.40 -9.75 -1.96
CA GLY A 14 -1.21 -8.80 -2.71
C GLY A 14 -2.67 -8.86 -2.27
N THR A 15 -3.27 -7.70 -2.02
CA THR A 15 -4.67 -7.60 -1.64
C THR A 15 -5.36 -6.46 -2.38
N TYR A 16 -6.68 -6.61 -2.56
CA TYR A 16 -7.54 -5.63 -3.22
C TYR A 16 -8.42 -4.82 -2.23
N GLY A 17 -8.19 -5.00 -0.93
CA GLY A 17 -8.84 -4.29 0.17
C GLY A 17 -8.54 -4.92 1.53
N LEU A 18 -8.92 -4.27 2.62
CA LEU A 18 -8.79 -4.80 3.98
C LEU A 18 -9.91 -5.78 4.36
N GLN A 19 -10.91 -5.95 3.49
CA GLN A 19 -11.90 -7.02 3.61
C GLN A 19 -11.30 -8.30 3.04
N THR A 20 -11.07 -9.27 3.92
CA THR A 20 -10.36 -10.50 3.61
C THR A 20 -11.28 -11.47 2.88
N THR A 21 -10.91 -11.85 1.66
CA THR A 21 -11.61 -12.88 0.88
C THR A 21 -10.79 -14.16 0.70
N SER A 22 -9.52 -14.13 1.11
CA SER A 22 -8.60 -15.27 1.09
C SER A 22 -7.67 -15.32 2.32
N PRO A 23 -7.01 -16.47 2.59
CA PRO A 23 -6.01 -16.59 3.65
C PRO A 23 -4.84 -15.61 3.49
N ASP A 24 -4.42 -15.34 2.26
CA ASP A 24 -3.32 -14.41 1.95
C ASP A 24 -3.69 -12.96 2.33
N GLU A 25 -4.93 -12.57 2.06
CA GLU A 25 -5.45 -11.27 2.46
C GLU A 25 -5.61 -11.17 3.99
N GLU A 26 -5.96 -12.28 4.64
CA GLU A 26 -6.05 -12.35 6.11
C GLU A 26 -4.69 -12.12 6.78
N VAL A 27 -3.62 -12.73 6.26
CA VAL A 27 -2.26 -12.47 6.73
C VAL A 27 -1.92 -10.99 6.60
N THR A 28 -2.16 -10.39 5.42
CA THR A 28 -1.91 -8.97 5.15
C THR A 28 -2.63 -8.06 6.15
N ARG A 29 -3.92 -8.31 6.37
CA ARG A 29 -4.73 -7.56 7.35
C ARG A 29 -4.19 -7.72 8.76
N ASN A 30 -3.84 -8.94 9.17
CA ASN A 30 -3.37 -9.20 10.53
C ASN A 30 -2.00 -8.56 10.80
N VAL A 31 -1.09 -8.51 9.81
CA VAL A 31 0.16 -7.73 9.94
C VAL A 31 -0.15 -6.24 10.14
N LEU A 32 -0.98 -5.66 9.28
CA LEU A 32 -1.30 -4.22 9.33
C LEU A 32 -2.02 -3.80 10.62
N LEU A 33 -2.81 -4.70 11.21
CA LEU A 33 -3.50 -4.51 12.48
C LEU A 33 -2.65 -4.89 13.71
N GLY A 34 -1.43 -5.40 13.52
CA GLY A 34 -0.55 -5.82 14.62
C GLY A 34 -1.09 -7.02 15.41
N ARG A 35 -1.72 -7.97 14.72
CA ARG A 35 -2.38 -9.14 15.32
C ARG A 35 -1.55 -10.43 15.21
N LEU A 36 -0.32 -10.36 14.70
CA LEU A 36 0.56 -11.51 14.57
C LEU A 36 1.67 -11.43 15.62
N ASP A 37 1.76 -12.42 16.50
CA ASP A 37 2.72 -12.42 17.62
C ASP A 37 4.18 -12.44 17.16
N TYR A 38 4.45 -12.96 15.96
CA TYR A 38 5.78 -13.07 15.38
C TYR A 38 6.15 -11.92 14.44
N GLN A 39 5.26 -10.96 14.21
CA GLN A 39 5.48 -9.84 13.30
C GLN A 39 5.00 -8.53 13.91
N SER A 40 5.93 -7.61 14.15
CA SER A 40 5.59 -6.28 14.66
C SER A 40 4.71 -5.52 13.68
N ARG A 41 3.78 -4.73 14.23
CA ARG A 41 2.95 -3.82 13.44
C ARG A 41 3.85 -2.83 12.69
N PRO A 42 3.64 -2.60 11.39
CA PRO A 42 4.43 -1.63 10.64
C PRO A 42 4.25 -0.19 11.15
N ASP A 43 5.35 0.57 11.15
CA ASP A 43 5.33 2.01 11.47
C ASP A 43 4.92 2.88 10.26
N VAL A 44 5.09 2.35 9.05
CA VAL A 44 4.80 3.04 7.78
C VAL A 44 4.30 2.05 6.74
N ILE A 45 3.39 2.50 5.88
CA ILE A 45 2.89 1.74 4.73
C ILE A 45 3.52 2.31 3.46
N LEU A 46 4.15 1.46 2.65
CA LEU A 46 4.43 1.75 1.24
C LEU A 46 3.36 1.07 0.38
N ALA A 47 2.35 1.83 -0.05
CA ALA A 47 1.29 1.31 -0.88
C ALA A 47 1.65 1.43 -2.37
N VAL A 48 1.78 0.29 -3.05
CA VAL A 48 2.06 0.25 -4.50
C VAL A 48 0.73 0.26 -5.26
N ALA A 49 0.39 1.41 -5.84
CA ALA A 49 -0.84 1.65 -6.58
C ALA A 49 -0.61 1.50 -8.10
N ASP A 50 -1.54 0.86 -8.81
CA ASP A 50 -1.49 0.72 -10.26
C ASP A 50 -2.05 1.97 -10.93
N ALA A 51 -1.18 2.74 -11.59
CA ALA A 51 -1.54 3.95 -12.33
C ALA A 51 -2.52 3.68 -13.49
N THR A 52 -2.57 2.46 -14.02
CA THR A 52 -3.48 2.07 -15.10
C THR A 52 -4.89 1.74 -14.60
N ASN A 53 -5.05 1.46 -13.30
CA ASN A 53 -6.34 1.18 -12.66
C ASN A 53 -6.50 1.97 -11.34
N LEU A 54 -6.33 3.29 -11.43
CA LEU A 54 -6.29 4.19 -10.28
C LEU A 54 -7.55 4.12 -9.41
N ARG A 55 -8.73 3.85 -10.00
CA ARG A 55 -10.00 3.69 -9.24
C ARG A 55 -9.89 2.59 -8.20
N MET A 56 -9.37 1.43 -8.61
CA MET A 56 -9.25 0.27 -7.73
C MET A 56 -8.19 0.53 -6.65
N SER A 57 -7.03 1.06 -7.05
CA SER A 57 -5.96 1.39 -6.10
C SER A 57 -6.40 2.44 -5.09
N LEU A 58 -7.09 3.51 -5.51
CA LEU A 58 -7.59 4.54 -4.60
C LEU A 58 -8.59 4.00 -3.57
N ARG A 59 -9.44 3.03 -3.95
CA ARG A 59 -10.35 2.38 -3.00
C ARG A 59 -9.57 1.71 -1.86
N MET A 60 -8.54 0.94 -2.20
CA MET A 60 -7.67 0.30 -1.20
C MET A 60 -6.91 1.34 -0.36
N LEU A 61 -6.37 2.40 -0.98
CA LEU A 61 -5.68 3.48 -0.26
C LEU A 61 -6.58 4.17 0.77
N LEU A 62 -7.87 4.36 0.45
CA LEU A 62 -8.85 4.93 1.39
C LEU A 62 -9.11 4.01 2.59
N GLU A 63 -9.10 2.69 2.40
CA GLU A 63 -9.19 1.73 3.49
C GLU A 63 -7.93 1.74 4.35
N LEU A 64 -6.74 1.73 3.72
CA LEU A 64 -5.45 1.82 4.43
C LEU A 64 -5.32 3.12 5.24
N LYS A 65 -5.86 4.24 4.73
CA LYS A 65 -5.87 5.53 5.44
C LYS A 65 -6.58 5.45 6.79
N GLN A 66 -7.54 4.54 6.96
CA GLN A 66 -8.26 4.33 8.23
C GLN A 66 -7.38 3.71 9.31
N LEU A 67 -6.26 3.08 8.95
CA LEU A 67 -5.31 2.50 9.90
C LEU A 67 -4.50 3.54 10.68
N ALA A 68 -4.59 4.81 10.29
CA ALA A 68 -3.86 5.94 10.87
C ALA A 68 -2.34 5.74 10.91
N LEU A 69 -1.81 4.94 9.97
CA LEU A 69 -0.37 4.79 9.76
C LEU A 69 0.11 5.80 8.70
N PRO A 70 1.30 6.40 8.86
CA PRO A 70 1.97 7.11 7.79
C PRO A 70 2.01 6.25 6.52
N MET A 71 1.65 6.83 5.37
CA MET A 71 1.56 6.09 4.12
C MET A 71 2.25 6.85 2.99
N LEU A 72 3.14 6.16 2.29
CA LEU A 72 3.74 6.58 1.04
C LEU A 72 3.06 5.81 -0.10
N VAL A 73 2.63 6.50 -1.15
CA VAL A 73 1.99 5.88 -2.32
C VAL A 73 2.97 5.88 -3.48
N SER A 74 3.28 4.70 -4.00
CA SER A 74 4.07 4.51 -5.22
C SER A 74 3.14 4.22 -6.39
N LEU A 75 3.10 5.09 -7.40
CA LEU A 75 2.32 4.87 -8.62
C LEU A 75 3.09 4.02 -9.63
N ASN A 76 2.87 2.71 -9.57
CA ASN A 76 3.42 1.73 -10.48
C ASN A 76 2.74 1.80 -11.86
N LEU A 77 3.41 1.30 -12.91
CA LEU A 77 2.93 1.28 -14.30
C LEU A 77 2.59 2.68 -14.86
N SER A 78 3.20 3.73 -14.32
CA SER A 78 2.98 5.13 -14.73
C SER A 78 3.35 5.40 -16.20
N ASP A 79 4.33 4.67 -16.74
CA ASP A 79 4.73 4.72 -18.15
C ASP A 79 3.63 4.13 -19.06
N VAL A 80 3.06 2.99 -18.67
CA VAL A 80 1.94 2.35 -19.39
C VAL A 80 0.71 3.24 -19.34
N ALA A 81 0.40 3.82 -18.17
CA ALA A 81 -0.70 4.74 -18.02
C ALA A 81 -0.56 5.95 -18.96
N ARG A 82 0.64 6.53 -19.04
CA ARG A 82 0.94 7.64 -19.95
C ARG A 82 0.77 7.25 -21.42
N ARG A 83 1.26 6.07 -21.83
CA ARG A 83 1.10 5.56 -23.21
C ARG A 83 -0.38 5.34 -23.59
N ARG A 84 -1.23 5.01 -22.62
CA ARG A 84 -2.69 4.88 -22.78
C ARG A 84 -3.43 6.23 -22.75
N GLY A 85 -2.72 7.35 -22.61
CA GLY A 85 -3.31 8.69 -22.55
C GLY A 85 -3.92 9.05 -21.20
N LEU A 86 -3.68 8.25 -20.15
CA LEU A 86 -4.15 8.58 -18.81
C LEU A 86 -3.33 9.76 -18.25
N LYS A 87 -4.04 10.77 -17.74
CA LYS A 87 -3.45 11.92 -17.04
C LYS A 87 -3.79 11.80 -15.57
N ILE A 88 -2.76 11.67 -14.73
CA ILE A 88 -2.90 11.59 -13.27
C ILE A 88 -2.33 12.87 -12.68
N ASP A 89 -3.14 13.56 -11.90
CA ASP A 89 -2.79 14.81 -11.22
C ASP A 89 -2.29 14.47 -9.80
N ILE A 90 -0.98 14.29 -9.65
CA ILE A 90 -0.35 13.84 -8.39
C ILE A 90 -0.66 14.76 -7.21
N PRO A 91 -0.60 16.11 -7.34
CA PRO A 91 -0.97 17.02 -6.24
C PRO A 91 -2.42 16.90 -5.75
N LYS A 92 -3.33 16.33 -6.54
CA LYS A 92 -4.74 16.14 -6.18
C LYS A 92 -5.07 14.73 -5.69
N LEU A 93 -4.10 13.83 -5.71
CA LEU A 93 -4.25 12.45 -5.27
C LEU A 93 -4.12 12.35 -3.74
#